data_AF-A0A164RC42-F1
#
_entry.id   AF-A0A164RC42-F1
#
_cell.length_a   1.000
_cell.length_b   1.000
_cell.length_c   1.000
_cell.angle_alpha   90.00
_cell.angle_beta   90.00
_cell.angle_gamma   90.00
#
_symmetry.space_group_name_H-M   'P 1'
#
loop_
_entity.id
_entity.type
_entity.pdbx_description
1 polymer ?
#
loop_
_entity_poly.entity_id
_entity_poly.type
_entity_poly.pdbx_seq_one_letter_code
_entity_poly.pdbx_strand_id
1 'polypeptide(L)'
;MTTHAIPLLTVPATVEAAATLSDWLVRSLVPTVLDGAGMIETANSLCALAPITARRVARPRRLRGHERQLHQIIATIEERLQRRPPLPTAAAAVYAYPQVRPIPDEILDAAAHIGGTIADIGSSAAALANRTLHLGAVVVDAGLGTTTAEHLRTQVTESYCSLLTYLWHTDPNTQIHLRTPR
;
A
#
# COMPACT_ATOMS: atom_id res chain seq x y z
N MET A 1 -1.32 -18.18 -23.80
CA MET A 1 -0.92 -16.95 -23.09
C MET A 1 -2.04 -16.58 -22.14
N THR A 2 -1.89 -16.88 -20.86
CA THR A 2 -2.84 -16.49 -19.81
C THR A 2 -2.48 -15.07 -19.36
N THR A 3 -3.18 -14.07 -19.87
CA THR A 3 -3.17 -12.73 -19.29
C THR A 3 -3.69 -12.84 -17.87
N HIS A 4 -2.82 -12.75 -16.87
CA HIS A 4 -3.20 -12.63 -15.47
C HIS A 4 -3.90 -11.29 -15.28
N ALA A 5 -5.22 -11.27 -15.48
CA ALA A 5 -6.04 -10.11 -15.15
C ALA A 5 -6.06 -9.97 -13.62
N ILE A 6 -5.48 -8.88 -13.11
CA ILE A 6 -5.57 -8.57 -11.69
C ILE A 6 -6.90 -7.84 -11.46
N PRO A 7 -7.77 -8.32 -10.55
CA PRO A 7 -9.01 -7.63 -10.20
C PRO A 7 -8.70 -6.24 -9.66
N LEU A 8 -9.44 -5.21 -10.05
CA LEU A 8 -9.25 -3.84 -9.57
C LEU A 8 -10.53 -3.40 -8.86
N LEU A 9 -10.40 -3.04 -7.59
CA LEU A 9 -11.54 -2.64 -6.79
C LEU A 9 -11.89 -1.18 -7.09
N THR A 10 -13.05 -0.93 -7.71
CA THR A 10 -13.69 0.39 -7.66
C THR A 10 -14.37 0.52 -6.30
N VAL A 11 -14.11 1.63 -5.61
CA VAL A 11 -14.27 1.81 -4.15
C VAL A 11 -15.75 2.12 -3.82
N PRO A 12 -16.07 2.31 -2.53
CA PRO A 12 -16.87 1.42 -1.72
C PRO A 12 -18.35 1.80 -1.73
N ALA A 13 -19.25 0.85 -1.91
CA ALA A 13 -20.68 1.13 -1.76
C ALA A 13 -21.06 1.51 -0.30
N THR A 14 -20.21 1.16 0.69
CA THR A 14 -20.52 1.22 2.13
C THR A 14 -19.38 1.82 2.98
N VAL A 15 -19.72 2.36 4.16
CA VAL A 15 -18.75 2.89 5.14
C VAL A 15 -17.89 1.76 5.72
N GLU A 16 -18.45 0.56 5.80
CA GLU A 16 -17.82 -0.67 6.24
C GLU A 16 -16.73 -1.12 5.27
N ALA A 17 -17.01 -1.16 3.97
CA ALA A 17 -16.00 -1.48 2.96
C ALA A 17 -14.88 -0.43 2.95
N ALA A 18 -15.22 0.86 3.05
CA ALA A 18 -14.22 1.94 3.15
C ALA A 18 -13.30 1.76 4.36
N ALA A 19 -13.86 1.37 5.51
CA ALA A 19 -13.10 1.09 6.73
C ALA A 19 -12.18 -0.12 6.56
N THR A 20 -12.69 -1.24 6.04
CA THR A 20 -11.90 -2.46 5.81
C THR A 20 -10.76 -2.22 4.83
N LEU A 21 -11.01 -1.53 3.72
CA LEU A 21 -9.99 -1.16 2.74
C LEU A 21 -8.91 -0.26 3.34
N SER A 22 -9.32 0.71 4.15
CA SER A 22 -8.39 1.62 4.83
C SER A 22 -7.56 0.89 5.89
N ASP A 23 -8.19 -0.01 6.65
CA ASP A 23 -7.51 -0.83 7.65
C ASP A 23 -6.47 -1.72 7.00
N TRP A 24 -6.84 -2.42 5.92
CA TRP A 24 -5.92 -3.22 5.11
C TRP A 24 -4.75 -2.37 4.58
N LEU A 25 -5.04 -1.22 3.97
CA LEU A 25 -4.00 -0.34 3.41
C LEU A 25 -2.99 0.08 4.48
N VAL A 26 -3.47 0.56 5.63
CA VAL A 26 -2.63 1.15 6.68
C VAL A 26 -1.95 0.10 7.56
N ARG A 27 -2.61 -1.03 7.83
CA ARG A 27 -2.20 -2.01 8.83
C ARG A 27 -1.85 -3.38 8.29
N SER A 28 -2.00 -3.63 7.00
CA SER A 28 -1.51 -4.84 6.34
C SER A 28 -0.55 -4.49 5.22
N LEU A 29 -1.02 -3.80 4.17
CA LEU A 29 -0.22 -3.57 2.97
C LEU A 29 1.01 -2.68 3.24
N VAL A 30 0.84 -1.52 3.90
CA VAL A 30 1.97 -0.65 4.26
C VAL A 30 2.99 -1.40 5.12
N PRO A 31 2.61 -2.08 6.23
CA PRO A 31 3.54 -2.90 7.00
C PRO A 31 4.30 -3.95 6.18
N THR A 32 3.63 -4.67 5.27
CA THR A 32 4.31 -5.65 4.39
C THR A 32 5.39 -4.99 3.54
N VAL A 33 5.10 -3.83 2.94
CA VAL A 33 6.09 -3.09 2.14
C VAL A 33 7.23 -2.54 3.01
N LEU A 34 6.93 -2.05 4.20
CA LEU A 34 7.95 -1.55 5.14
C LEU A 34 8.85 -2.67 5.65
N ASP A 35 8.31 -3.84 5.93
CA ASP A 35 9.08 -5.02 6.32
C ASP A 35 10.03 -5.44 5.19
N GLY A 36 9.52 -5.52 3.95
CA GLY A 36 10.35 -5.74 2.76
C GLY A 36 11.43 -4.66 2.54
N ALA A 37 11.15 -3.42 2.95
CA ALA A 37 12.11 -2.31 2.94
C ALA A 37 13.14 -2.39 4.10
N GLY A 38 13.08 -3.41 4.96
CA GLY A 38 13.95 -3.58 6.11
C GLY A 38 13.60 -2.69 7.31
N MET A 39 12.34 -2.26 7.42
CA MET A 39 11.85 -1.36 8.46
C MET A 39 10.85 -2.05 9.39
N ILE A 40 11.19 -3.26 9.86
CA ILE A 40 10.29 -4.13 10.62
C ILE A 40 9.71 -3.48 11.89
N GLU A 41 10.49 -2.72 12.65
CA GLU A 41 9.99 -2.01 13.85
C GLU A 41 8.93 -0.97 13.49
N THR A 42 9.10 -0.35 12.33
CA THR A 42 8.15 0.64 11.81
C THR A 42 6.87 -0.03 11.33
N ALA A 43 6.99 -1.17 10.66
CA ALA A 43 5.87 -2.03 10.27
C ALA A 43 5.07 -2.50 11.51
N ASN A 44 5.76 -3.01 12.53
CA ASN A 44 5.16 -3.46 13.79
C ASN A 44 4.40 -2.34 14.50
N SER A 45 4.96 -1.13 14.51
CA SER A 45 4.32 0.04 15.12
C SER A 45 2.99 0.42 14.45
N LEU A 46 2.90 0.31 13.11
CA LEU A 46 1.62 0.49 12.39
C LEU A 46 0.64 -0.64 12.69
N CYS A 47 1.11 -1.89 12.67
CA CYS A 47 0.31 -3.06 13.03
C CYS A 47 -0.27 -2.97 14.45
N ALA A 48 0.42 -2.30 15.38
CA ALA A 48 -0.02 -2.13 16.76
C ALA A 48 -1.08 -1.03 16.98
N LEU A 49 -1.39 -0.21 15.96
CA LEU A 49 -2.42 0.82 16.06
C LEU A 49 -3.81 0.20 16.30
N ALA A 50 -4.81 1.02 16.63
CA ALA A 50 -6.18 0.54 16.75
C ALA A 50 -6.82 0.30 15.35
N PRO A 51 -7.72 -0.68 15.18
CA PRO A 51 -8.30 -0.97 13.87
C PRO A 51 -9.13 0.21 13.34
N ILE A 52 -9.06 0.44 12.04
CA ILE A 52 -9.87 1.42 11.32
C ILE A 52 -11.24 0.78 11.07
N THR A 53 -12.20 1.12 11.93
CA THR A 53 -13.58 0.64 11.83
C THR A 53 -14.49 1.69 11.22
N ALA A 54 -15.68 1.31 10.75
CA ALA A 54 -16.69 2.23 10.22
C ALA A 54 -16.98 3.40 11.19
N ARG A 55 -17.00 3.14 12.50
CA ARG A 55 -17.16 4.16 13.55
C ARG A 55 -16.00 5.18 13.60
N ARG A 56 -14.79 4.80 13.20
CA ARG A 56 -13.65 5.72 13.09
C ARG A 56 -13.67 6.50 11.79
N VAL A 57 -14.03 5.85 10.68
CA VAL A 57 -14.24 6.50 9.37
C VAL A 57 -15.30 7.60 9.48
N ALA A 58 -16.41 7.33 10.17
CA ALA A 58 -17.46 8.33 10.45
C ALA A 58 -17.01 9.50 11.35
N ARG A 59 -15.81 9.45 11.95
CA ARG A 59 -15.26 10.48 12.82
C ARG A 59 -13.77 10.70 12.51
N PRO A 60 -13.42 11.52 11.51
CA PRO A 60 -12.06 11.64 10.97
C PRO A 60 -10.99 11.93 12.02
N ARG A 61 -11.33 12.68 13.08
CA ARG A 61 -10.44 12.95 14.22
C ARG A 61 -9.87 11.69 14.89
N ARG A 62 -10.56 10.53 14.75
CA ARG A 62 -10.13 9.23 15.30
C ARG A 62 -9.04 8.54 14.47
N LEU A 63 -8.71 9.09 13.29
CA LEU A 63 -7.62 8.63 12.41
C LEU A 63 -6.34 9.46 12.57
N ARG A 64 -6.35 10.54 13.37
CA ARG A 64 -5.18 11.39 13.62
C ARG A 64 -3.97 10.63 14.18
N GLY A 65 -4.21 9.55 14.94
CA GLY A 65 -3.14 8.68 15.41
C GLY A 65 -2.40 8.00 14.25
N HIS A 66 -3.17 7.44 13.31
CA HIS A 66 -2.65 6.83 12.08
C HIS A 66 -1.95 7.86 11.21
N GLU A 67 -2.53 9.05 11.02
CA GLU A 67 -1.92 10.14 10.23
C GLU A 67 -0.55 10.57 10.80
N ARG A 68 -0.45 10.78 12.11
CA ARG A 68 0.81 11.14 12.77
C ARG A 68 1.86 10.05 12.60
N GLN A 69 1.48 8.79 12.82
CA GLN A 69 2.39 7.67 12.64
C GLN A 69 2.89 7.62 11.21
N LEU A 70 2.01 7.68 10.21
CA LEU A 70 2.39 7.65 8.80
C LEU A 70 3.28 8.83 8.40
N HIS A 71 3.03 10.04 8.92
CA HIS A 71 3.91 11.19 8.71
C HIS A 71 5.33 10.96 9.23
N GLN A 72 5.46 10.41 10.44
CA GLN A 72 6.77 10.09 11.02
C GLN A 72 7.50 9.06 10.18
N ILE A 73 6.77 8.05 9.69
CA ILE A 73 7.33 7.00 8.83
C ILE A 73 7.83 7.57 7.51
N ILE A 74 7.04 8.41 6.86
CA ILE A 74 7.44 9.09 5.62
C ILE A 74 8.73 9.86 5.83
N ALA A 75 8.83 10.66 6.91
CA ALA A 75 10.04 11.41 7.23
C ALA A 75 11.27 10.49 7.42
N THR A 76 11.10 9.36 8.13
CA THR A 76 12.17 8.36 8.32
C THR A 76 12.63 7.74 7.01
N ILE A 77 11.71 7.39 6.10
CA ILE A 77 12.05 6.82 4.79
C ILE A 77 12.76 7.87 3.93
N GLU A 78 12.24 9.10 3.90
CA GLU A 78 12.83 10.20 3.13
C GLU A 78 14.25 10.52 3.61
N GLU A 79 14.48 10.59 4.92
CA GLU A 79 15.81 10.78 5.49
C GLU A 79 16.76 9.63 5.09
N ARG A 80 16.29 8.38 5.14
CA ARG A 80 17.08 7.22 4.70
C ARG A 80 17.44 7.31 3.21
N LEU A 81 16.50 7.71 2.36
CA LEU A 81 16.74 7.88 0.93
C LEU A 81 17.70 9.04 0.63
N GLN A 82 17.66 10.13 1.41
CA GLN A 82 18.56 11.28 1.27
C GLN A 82 19.99 10.99 1.70
N ARG A 83 20.20 10.15 2.73
CA ARG A 83 21.54 9.75 3.22
C ARG A 83 22.29 8.83 2.25
N ARG A 84 21.69 8.47 1.12
CA ARG A 84 22.31 7.59 0.13
C ARG A 84 23.42 8.33 -0.63
N PRO A 85 24.64 7.75 -0.76
CA PRO A 85 25.62 8.27 -1.70
C PRO A 85 25.06 8.17 -3.14
N PRO A 86 25.37 9.14 -4.03
CA PRO A 86 24.89 9.09 -5.40
C PRO A 86 25.30 7.77 -6.06
N LEU A 87 24.34 7.09 -6.70
CA LEU A 87 24.68 5.92 -7.51
C LEU A 87 25.67 6.36 -8.61
N PRO A 88 26.68 5.53 -8.95
CA PRO A 88 27.47 5.78 -10.15
C PRO A 88 26.52 5.89 -11.37
N THR A 89 26.64 7.01 -12.07
CA THR A 89 25.85 7.41 -13.23
C THR A 89 25.81 6.34 -14.32
N ALA A 90 24.61 5.78 -14.53
CA ALA A 90 23.92 5.47 -15.80
C ALA A 90 24.66 4.84 -17.01
N ALA A 91 25.94 4.43 -16.94
CA ALA A 91 26.66 3.95 -18.12
C ALA A 91 26.75 2.41 -18.25
N ALA A 92 26.17 1.63 -17.33
CA ALA A 92 26.25 0.16 -17.34
C ALA A 92 24.91 -0.58 -17.26
N ALA A 93 23.76 0.11 -17.17
CA ALA A 93 22.44 -0.53 -17.10
C ALA A 93 21.86 -0.82 -18.50
N VAL A 94 22.68 -1.37 -19.39
CA VAL A 94 22.25 -1.85 -20.71
C VAL A 94 21.97 -3.34 -20.54
N TYR A 95 20.70 -3.72 -20.57
CA TYR A 95 20.14 -5.08 -20.37
C TYR A 95 20.14 -5.63 -18.93
N ALA A 96 19.21 -5.17 -18.11
CA ALA A 96 18.62 -6.03 -17.07
C ALA A 96 17.17 -6.35 -17.49
N TYR A 97 16.77 -7.60 -17.31
CA TYR A 97 15.43 -8.17 -17.50
C TYR A 97 14.28 -7.22 -17.13
N PRO A 98 13.04 -7.40 -17.64
CA PRO A 98 11.93 -6.53 -17.23
C PRO A 98 11.88 -6.43 -15.71
N GLN A 99 12.17 -5.25 -15.18
CA GLN A 99 12.23 -5.03 -13.74
C GLN A 99 10.84 -5.33 -13.18
N VAL A 100 10.74 -6.41 -12.40
CA VAL A 100 9.50 -6.76 -11.73
C VAL A 100 9.24 -5.67 -10.72
N ARG A 101 8.19 -4.87 -10.93
CA ARG A 101 7.80 -3.84 -9.96
C ARG A 101 7.40 -4.49 -8.64
N PRO A 102 7.91 -4.01 -7.48
CA PRO A 102 7.62 -4.59 -6.18
C PRO A 102 6.14 -4.55 -5.81
N ILE A 103 5.38 -3.59 -6.36
CA ILE A 103 3.93 -3.47 -6.19
C ILE A 103 3.28 -3.44 -7.58
N PRO A 104 2.26 -4.30 -7.85
CA PRO A 104 1.43 -4.21 -9.05
C PRO A 104 0.73 -2.86 -9.17
N ASP A 105 0.61 -2.34 -10.40
CA ASP A 105 -0.03 -1.04 -10.66
C ASP A 105 -1.51 -1.04 -10.23
N GLU A 106 -2.19 -2.17 -10.30
CA GLU A 106 -3.59 -2.32 -9.86
C GLU A 106 -3.76 -2.12 -8.35
N ILE A 107 -2.77 -2.53 -7.56
CA ILE A 107 -2.76 -2.33 -6.11
C ILE A 107 -2.48 -0.85 -5.79
N LEU A 108 -1.62 -0.19 -6.58
CA LEU A 108 -1.37 1.24 -6.46
C LEU A 108 -2.60 2.07 -6.84
N ASP A 109 -3.30 1.70 -7.91
CA ASP A 109 -4.57 2.32 -8.32
C ASP A 109 -5.63 2.17 -7.22
N ALA A 110 -5.75 0.97 -6.63
CA ALA A 110 -6.65 0.73 -5.51
C ALA A 110 -6.29 1.62 -4.29
N ALA A 111 -5.00 1.70 -3.94
CA ALA A 111 -4.52 2.55 -2.84
C ALA A 111 -4.80 4.04 -3.10
N ALA A 112 -4.61 4.53 -4.33
CA ALA A 112 -4.93 5.89 -4.73
C ALA A 112 -6.43 6.18 -4.61
N HIS A 113 -7.26 5.25 -5.05
CA HIS A 113 -8.72 5.40 -5.01
C HIS A 113 -9.26 5.38 -3.56
N ILE A 114 -8.72 4.51 -2.70
CA ILE A 114 -8.99 4.53 -1.25
C ILE A 114 -8.54 5.88 -0.66
N GLY A 115 -7.38 6.38 -1.07
CA GLY A 115 -6.86 7.69 -0.71
C GLY A 115 -7.85 8.83 -0.95
N GLY A 116 -8.42 8.90 -2.17
CA GLY A 116 -9.45 9.88 -2.51
C GLY A 116 -10.72 9.75 -1.65
N THR A 117 -11.22 8.52 -1.51
CA THR A 117 -12.45 8.25 -0.74
C THR A 117 -12.33 8.67 0.73
N ILE A 118 -11.17 8.42 1.34
CA ILE A 118 -10.91 8.79 2.74
C ILE A 118 -10.59 10.28 2.89
N ALA A 119 -10.05 10.91 1.84
CA ALA A 119 -9.90 12.36 1.81
C ALA A 119 -11.26 13.07 1.79
N ASP A 120 -12.25 12.56 1.05
CA ASP A 120 -13.59 13.14 0.95
C ASP A 120 -14.33 13.15 2.30
N ILE A 121 -14.05 12.18 3.18
CA ILE A 121 -14.57 12.18 4.56
C ILE A 121 -13.74 13.04 5.52
N GLY A 122 -12.65 13.65 5.06
CA GLY A 122 -11.84 14.61 5.82
C GLY A 122 -10.65 14.00 6.59
N SER A 123 -10.11 12.86 6.16
CA SER A 123 -8.87 12.29 6.70
C SER A 123 -7.82 12.08 5.62
N SER A 124 -6.56 12.33 5.97
CA SER A 124 -5.41 12.12 5.08
C SER A 124 -4.76 10.74 5.24
N ALA A 125 -5.27 9.90 6.15
CA ALA A 125 -4.60 8.65 6.55
C ALA A 125 -4.33 7.72 5.36
N ALA A 126 -5.30 7.51 4.47
CA ALA A 126 -5.10 6.63 3.31
C ALA A 126 -4.18 7.25 2.24
N ALA A 127 -4.23 8.57 2.04
CA ALA A 127 -3.31 9.26 1.14
C ALA A 127 -1.86 9.19 1.63
N LEU A 128 -1.65 9.37 2.94
CA LEU A 128 -0.34 9.19 3.58
C LEU A 128 0.13 7.73 3.46
N ALA A 129 -0.77 6.77 3.67
CA ALA A 129 -0.44 5.35 3.49
C ALA A 129 -0.02 5.04 2.05
N ASN A 130 -0.74 5.56 1.04
CA ASN A 130 -0.35 5.41 -0.35
C ASN A 130 1.04 6.00 -0.63
N ARG A 131 1.34 7.19 -0.10
CA ARG A 131 2.70 7.76 -0.21
C ARG A 131 3.76 6.87 0.46
N THR A 132 3.47 6.33 1.64
CA THR A 132 4.36 5.39 2.33
C THR A 132 4.62 4.14 1.49
N LEU A 133 3.61 3.59 0.80
CA LEU A 133 3.78 2.46 -0.12
C LEU A 133 4.77 2.80 -1.23
N HIS A 134 4.60 3.94 -1.90
CA HIS A 134 5.49 4.35 -2.98
C HIS A 134 6.93 4.50 -2.49
N LEU A 135 7.14 5.16 -1.35
CA LEU A 135 8.47 5.35 -0.78
C LEU A 135 9.13 4.02 -0.37
N GLY A 136 8.38 3.12 0.26
CA GLY A 136 8.87 1.79 0.61
C GLY A 136 9.20 0.94 -0.62
N ALA A 137 8.36 0.99 -1.66
CA ALA A 137 8.63 0.31 -2.93
C ALA A 137 9.92 0.82 -3.58
N VAL A 138 10.18 2.14 -3.54
CA VAL A 138 11.44 2.74 -4.03
C VAL A 138 12.65 2.19 -3.26
N VAL A 139 12.54 1.99 -1.94
CA VAL A 139 13.64 1.38 -1.15
C VAL A 139 13.93 -0.05 -1.64
N VAL A 140 12.89 -0.86 -1.87
CA VAL A 140 13.04 -2.25 -2.34
C VAL A 140 13.59 -2.30 -3.77
N ASP A 141 13.03 -1.51 -4.68
CA ASP A 141 13.46 -1.43 -6.09
C ASP A 141 14.90 -0.93 -6.23
N ALA A 142 15.33 -0.04 -5.32
CA ALA A 142 16.70 0.41 -5.22
C ALA A 142 17.69 -0.64 -4.68
N GLY A 143 17.22 -1.85 -4.31
CA GLY A 143 18.01 -2.91 -3.70
C GLY A 143 18.44 -2.62 -2.26
N LEU A 144 17.76 -1.69 -1.57
CA LEU A 144 18.07 -1.28 -0.21
C LEU A 144 17.20 -1.99 0.84
N GLY A 145 16.25 -2.80 0.40
CA GLY A 145 15.37 -3.60 1.25
C GLY A 145 16.03 -4.89 1.76
N THR A 146 15.25 -5.68 2.48
CA THR A 146 15.60 -7.02 2.99
C THR A 146 15.04 -8.14 2.11
N THR A 147 14.23 -7.80 1.11
CA THR A 147 13.60 -8.76 0.20
C THR A 147 13.75 -8.34 -1.26
N THR A 148 13.50 -9.26 -2.19
CA THR A 148 13.50 -8.94 -3.63
C THR A 148 12.16 -8.35 -4.06
N ALA A 149 12.15 -7.63 -5.17
CA ALA A 149 10.93 -7.07 -5.73
C ALA A 149 9.90 -8.16 -6.10
N GLU A 150 10.35 -9.33 -6.60
CA GLU A 150 9.46 -10.47 -6.90
C GLU A 150 8.79 -11.06 -5.66
N HIS A 151 9.55 -11.19 -4.57
CA HIS A 151 9.03 -11.72 -3.33
C HIS A 151 8.01 -10.76 -2.72
N LEU A 152 8.35 -9.46 -2.66
CA LEU A 152 7.41 -8.44 -2.19
C LEU A 152 6.15 -8.41 -3.06
N ARG A 153 6.30 -8.49 -4.39
CA ARG A 153 5.17 -8.53 -5.33
C ARG A 153 4.22 -9.69 -5.02
N THR A 154 4.76 -10.87 -4.73
CA THR A 154 3.96 -12.05 -4.35
C THR A 154 3.17 -11.76 -3.07
N GLN A 155 3.83 -11.29 -2.02
CA GLN A 155 3.21 -11.01 -0.73
C GLN A 155 2.10 -9.94 -0.81
N VAL A 156 2.34 -8.84 -1.53
CA VAL A 156 1.31 -7.79 -1.68
C VAL A 156 0.13 -8.27 -2.52
N THR A 157 0.38 -9.11 -3.52
CA THR A 157 -0.68 -9.71 -4.36
C THR A 157 -1.53 -10.67 -3.54
N GLU A 158 -0.92 -11.55 -2.74
CA GLU A 158 -1.63 -12.46 -1.84
C GLU A 158 -2.49 -11.69 -0.83
N SER A 159 -1.91 -10.66 -0.18
CA SER A 159 -2.63 -9.80 0.76
C SER A 159 -3.85 -9.13 0.10
N TYR A 160 -3.68 -8.61 -1.12
CA TYR A 160 -4.78 -8.00 -1.86
C TYR A 160 -5.86 -9.01 -2.25
N CYS A 161 -5.49 -10.19 -2.75
CA CYS A 161 -6.44 -11.26 -3.07
C CYS A 161 -7.22 -11.73 -1.83
N SER A 162 -6.56 -11.84 -0.67
CA SER A 162 -7.25 -12.17 0.61
C SER A 162 -8.25 -11.09 1.01
N LEU A 163 -7.90 -9.81 0.88
CA LEU A 163 -8.82 -8.69 1.12
C LEU A 163 -10.05 -8.77 0.21
N LEU A 164 -9.84 -8.99 -1.10
CA LEU A 164 -10.92 -9.08 -2.06
C LEU A 164 -11.86 -10.26 -1.75
N THR A 165 -11.30 -11.41 -1.41
CA THR A 165 -12.07 -12.59 -1.00
C THR A 165 -12.89 -12.30 0.25
N TYR A 166 -12.30 -11.62 1.24
CA TYR A 166 -13.02 -11.22 2.46
C TYR A 166 -14.19 -10.28 2.15
N LEU A 167 -13.97 -9.24 1.35
CA LEU A 167 -15.02 -8.28 0.99
C LEU A 167 -16.14 -8.93 0.19
N TRP A 168 -15.80 -9.83 -0.74
CA TRP A 168 -16.78 -10.59 -1.51
C TRP A 168 -17.72 -11.42 -0.61
N HIS A 169 -17.21 -11.96 0.49
CA HIS A 169 -18.00 -12.76 1.42
C HIS A 169 -18.76 -11.94 2.47
N THR A 170 -18.27 -10.77 2.85
CA THR A 170 -18.77 -10.03 4.01
C THR A 170 -19.59 -8.80 3.67
N ASP A 171 -19.42 -8.22 2.48
CA ASP A 171 -20.23 -7.11 2.00
C ASP A 171 -20.84 -7.46 0.63
N PRO A 172 -22.13 -7.88 0.59
CA PRO A 172 -22.80 -8.30 -0.63
C PRO A 172 -23.01 -7.14 -1.64
N ASN A 173 -22.80 -5.88 -1.22
CA ASN A 173 -22.85 -4.72 -2.11
C ASN A 173 -21.48 -4.40 -2.74
N THR A 174 -20.42 -5.13 -2.36
CA THR A 174 -19.10 -4.96 -2.96
C THR A 174 -19.14 -5.37 -4.43
N GLN A 175 -18.82 -4.45 -5.32
CA GLN A 175 -18.60 -4.76 -6.73
C GLN A 175 -17.10 -4.79 -7.01
N ILE A 176 -16.60 -5.96 -7.40
CA ILE A 176 -15.22 -6.14 -7.86
C ILE A 176 -15.23 -6.11 -9.39
N HIS A 177 -14.51 -5.16 -9.98
CA HIS A 177 -14.42 -5.04 -11.43
C HIS A 177 -13.06 -5.56 -11.90
N LEU A 178 -13.04 -6.40 -12.93
CA LEU A 178 -11.77 -6.84 -13.53
C LEU A 178 -11.33 -5.78 -14.53
N ARG A 179 -10.18 -5.15 -14.31
CA ARG A 179 -9.58 -4.26 -15.30
C ARG A 179 -8.53 -5.06 -16.07
N THR A 180 -8.70 -5.15 -17.38
CA THR A 180 -7.68 -5.77 -18.23
C THR A 180 -6.53 -4.78 -18.37
N PRO A 181 -5.26 -5.19 -18.14
CA PRO A 181 -4.12 -4.32 -18.41
C PRO A 181 -4.15 -3.93 -19.90
N ARG A 182 -4.01 -2.62 -20.17
CA ARG A 182 -3.96 -2.06 -21.53
C ARG A 182 -2.61 -2.29 -22.18
#